data_AF-A0A6J1LHT9-F1
#
_entry.id   AF-A0A6J1LHT9-F1
#
_cell.length_a   1.000
_cell.length_b   1.000
_cell.length_c   1.000
_cell.angle_alpha   90.00
_cell.angle_beta   90.00
_cell.angle_gamma   90.00
#
_symmetry.space_group_name_H-M   'P 1'
#
loop_
_entity.id
_entity.type
_entity.pdbx_description
1 polymer ?
#
loop_
_entity_poly.entity_id
_entity_poly.type
_entity_poly.pdbx_seq_one_letter_code
_entity_poly.pdbx_strand_id
1 'polypeptide(L)'
;MSEKRAATPTKDNTPARLKIEQEYNDKKNGSGWNRYYKEICEICERVAKSQEYTTLESERSQNRGLNRYRDVNPYDHSRIVLKRGSVDYINANLVKLDRADRQYILTQGPLQDTVGHFWLMVWEQKSRGILMLNKLKEKKQIKCHPYWPDQLGANNALNLKDVNLSVELIRCENYQNFVRRWFKLTDLETKKSREVMQFHYTTWPDFGIPSSPDAFLKFLQQVRDSGALKADVGPAVVHCSAGIGRSGTFCLVDCCLVLVDKYGECNVSEVLCELRTYRLGLIQTADQLDFSYQAIIEGIKKLNDPSFLGAEEPIISNETDPHVQDEQPPPLPPRSHSLNLPLAPNTGGVLSLDMRAAQANGENVLIGEDNGIITTDKQTLNSKDALNNIISSQPEIINAEVADSLLNNRPLPPLPKLPKHSELESDSEDDDEAYDENEDDEDEEYENINEHKLEPANGDVTILQPHEDDVNANSEKPTAMDQHKVNGIDLTTSTGDELKRRKRNEYQSNLEQKVNEIKRKQRENEDNQQAAKKRRSLLTYIAAGVVVGVIAAYAYTKLG
;
A
#
# COMPACT_ATOMS: atom_id res chain seq x y z
N MET A 1 -23.06 26.17 33.05
CA MET A 1 -24.46 26.02 32.58
C MET A 1 -24.43 25.18 31.31
N SER A 2 -25.42 24.34 31.06
CA SER A 2 -25.48 23.54 29.83
C SER A 2 -26.22 24.32 28.74
N GLU A 3 -25.51 24.73 27.69
CA GLU A 3 -26.15 25.28 26.50
C GLU A 3 -26.84 24.14 25.74
N LYS A 4 -28.19 24.13 25.78
CA LYS A 4 -28.97 23.28 24.89
C LYS A 4 -28.70 23.73 23.45
N ARG A 5 -27.86 22.98 22.73
CA ARG A 5 -27.61 23.12 21.30
C ARG A 5 -28.96 23.15 20.58
N ALA A 6 -29.38 24.34 20.13
CA ALA A 6 -30.67 24.50 19.47
C ALA A 6 -30.67 23.66 18.20
N ALA A 7 -31.67 22.80 18.05
CA ALA A 7 -31.83 22.01 16.84
C ALA A 7 -32.25 22.94 15.70
N THR A 8 -31.26 23.39 14.90
CA THR A 8 -31.50 23.97 13.58
C THR A 8 -32.43 23.01 12.82
N PRO A 9 -33.52 23.48 12.18
CA PRO A 9 -34.41 22.61 11.43
C PRO A 9 -33.58 21.86 10.38
N THR A 10 -33.62 20.53 10.43
CA THR A 10 -32.91 19.67 9.48
C THR A 10 -33.44 19.94 8.08
N LYS A 11 -32.62 20.62 7.28
CA LYS A 11 -32.88 20.90 5.88
C LYS A 11 -33.10 19.57 5.16
N ASP A 12 -34.20 19.44 4.42
CA ASP A 12 -34.47 18.20 3.70
C ASP A 12 -33.48 18.03 2.55
N ASN A 13 -32.46 17.22 2.80
CA ASN A 13 -31.43 16.88 1.83
C ASN A 13 -31.84 15.72 0.91
N THR A 14 -33.09 15.24 0.98
CA THR A 14 -33.64 14.21 0.09
C THR A 14 -33.53 14.57 -1.40
N PRO A 15 -33.80 15.80 -1.87
CA PRO A 15 -33.62 16.16 -3.28
C PRO A 15 -32.15 16.04 -3.73
N ALA A 16 -31.20 16.46 -2.90
CA ALA A 16 -29.77 16.30 -3.16
C ALA A 16 -29.38 14.82 -3.27
N ARG A 17 -29.82 14.01 -2.29
CA ARG A 17 -29.60 12.57 -2.24
C ARG A 17 -30.14 11.88 -3.48
N LEU A 18 -31.37 12.20 -3.91
CA LEU A 18 -32.01 11.60 -5.08
C LEU A 18 -31.28 11.96 -6.39
N LYS A 19 -30.79 13.21 -6.54
CA LYS A 19 -29.98 13.62 -7.69
C LYS A 19 -28.67 12.84 -7.78
N ILE A 20 -27.98 12.66 -6.65
CA ILE A 20 -26.71 11.91 -6.56
C ILE A 20 -26.94 10.40 -6.71
N GLU A 21 -28.04 9.85 -6.17
CA GLU A 21 -28.45 8.45 -6.36
C GLU A 21 -28.84 8.16 -7.82
N GLN A 22 -29.50 9.10 -8.51
CA GLN A 22 -29.80 8.96 -9.93
C GLN A 22 -28.50 8.86 -10.73
N GLU A 23 -27.58 9.82 -10.58
CA GLU A 23 -26.29 9.79 -11.27
C GLU A 23 -25.51 8.50 -10.98
N TYR A 24 -25.43 8.10 -9.71
CA TYR A 24 -24.81 6.85 -9.26
C TYR A 24 -25.41 5.62 -9.96
N ASN A 25 -26.74 5.53 -10.06
CA ASN A 25 -27.42 4.43 -10.75
C ASN A 25 -27.18 4.48 -12.27
N ASP A 26 -27.13 5.67 -12.88
CA ASP A 26 -26.82 5.85 -14.31
C ASP A 26 -25.38 5.41 -14.64
N LYS A 27 -24.41 5.64 -13.75
CA LYS A 27 -23.03 5.13 -13.94
C LYS A 27 -22.94 3.63 -13.68
N LYS A 28 -23.68 3.10 -12.71
CA LYS A 28 -23.70 1.69 -12.32
C LYS A 28 -24.37 0.78 -13.36
N ASN A 29 -25.46 1.25 -13.96
CA ASN A 29 -26.27 0.48 -14.93
C ASN A 29 -25.96 0.83 -16.39
N GLY A 30 -25.39 2.01 -16.66
CA GLY A 30 -25.13 2.55 -17.99
C GLY A 30 -23.65 2.54 -18.39
N SER A 31 -23.02 3.72 -18.40
CA SER A 31 -21.70 3.92 -19.03
C SER A 31 -20.52 3.28 -18.30
N GLY A 32 -20.69 2.86 -17.05
CA GLY A 32 -19.66 2.26 -16.21
C GLY A 32 -18.72 3.28 -15.55
N TRP A 33 -18.37 3.03 -14.28
CA TRP A 33 -17.43 3.86 -13.50
C TRP A 33 -16.08 4.06 -14.17
N ASN A 34 -15.54 3.01 -14.82
CA ASN A 34 -14.24 3.07 -15.51
C ASN A 34 -14.20 4.07 -16.67
N ARG A 35 -15.33 4.33 -17.33
CA ARG A 35 -15.44 5.36 -18.36
C ARG A 35 -15.57 6.75 -17.73
N TYR A 36 -16.47 6.90 -16.75
CA TYR A 36 -16.72 8.20 -16.12
C TYR A 36 -15.50 8.74 -15.38
N TYR A 37 -14.74 7.86 -14.71
CA TYR A 37 -13.46 8.21 -14.09
C TYR A 37 -12.43 8.75 -15.09
N LYS A 38 -12.34 8.15 -16.30
CA LYS A 38 -11.48 8.64 -17.38
C LYS A 38 -11.93 9.98 -17.92
N GLU A 39 -13.23 10.16 -18.17
CA GLU A 39 -13.81 11.43 -18.61
C GLU A 39 -13.47 12.57 -17.62
N ILE A 40 -13.50 12.30 -16.31
CA ILE A 40 -13.06 13.26 -15.27
C ILE A 40 -11.54 13.52 -15.33
N CYS A 41 -10.69 12.51 -15.53
CA CYS A 41 -9.24 12.71 -15.73
C CYS A 41 -8.96 13.57 -16.96
N GLU A 42 -9.59 13.27 -18.10
CA GLU A 42 -9.43 14.01 -19.37
C GLU A 42 -9.95 15.46 -19.27
N ILE A 43 -10.93 15.75 -18.40
CA ILE A 43 -11.33 17.12 -18.04
C ILE A 43 -10.23 17.79 -17.20
N CYS A 44 -9.78 17.16 -16.12
CA CYS A 44 -8.79 17.73 -15.20
C CYS A 44 -7.45 18.01 -15.90
N GLU A 45 -6.97 17.11 -16.75
CA GLU A 45 -5.74 17.29 -17.52
C GLU A 45 -5.83 18.45 -18.53
N ARG A 46 -6.99 18.65 -19.16
CA ARG A 46 -7.21 19.80 -20.04
C ARG A 46 -7.25 21.11 -19.26
N VAL A 47 -7.92 21.14 -18.11
CA VAL A 47 -7.92 22.30 -17.20
C VAL A 47 -6.49 22.64 -16.77
N ALA A 48 -5.72 21.66 -16.26
CA ALA A 48 -4.34 21.87 -15.84
C ALA A 48 -3.42 22.39 -16.95
N LYS A 49 -3.60 21.91 -18.19
CA LYS A 49 -2.89 22.43 -19.38
C LYS A 49 -3.31 23.86 -19.72
N SER A 50 -4.62 24.18 -19.71
CA SER A 50 -5.15 25.53 -19.98
C SER A 50 -4.91 26.55 -18.86
N GLN A 51 -4.41 26.11 -17.71
CA GLN A 51 -4.03 26.95 -16.57
C GLN A 51 -2.52 26.87 -16.28
N GLU A 52 -1.76 26.24 -17.17
CA GLU A 52 -0.29 26.13 -17.15
C GLU A 52 0.27 25.65 -15.80
N TYR A 53 -0.39 24.69 -15.14
CA TYR A 53 0.00 24.19 -13.83
C TYR A 53 1.31 23.38 -13.89
N THR A 54 2.39 23.94 -13.33
CA THR A 54 3.73 23.36 -13.30
C THR A 54 4.00 22.51 -12.06
N THR A 55 5.04 21.66 -12.14
CA THR A 55 5.58 20.80 -11.06
C THR A 55 7.10 20.98 -10.88
N LEU A 56 7.66 22.08 -11.40
CA LEU A 56 9.09 22.30 -11.59
C LEU A 56 9.89 22.25 -10.28
N GLU A 57 9.29 22.68 -9.17
CA GLU A 57 9.96 22.69 -7.88
C GLU A 57 10.24 21.28 -7.37
N SER A 58 9.40 20.31 -7.73
CA SER A 58 9.60 18.89 -7.42
C SER A 58 10.71 18.23 -8.27
N GLU A 59 11.00 18.81 -9.44
CA GLU A 59 11.91 18.28 -10.45
C GLU A 59 13.33 18.85 -10.36
N ARG A 60 13.53 19.91 -9.55
CA ARG A 60 14.85 20.42 -9.16
C ARG A 60 15.72 19.30 -8.57
N SER A 61 16.99 19.26 -8.96
CA SER A 61 17.96 18.21 -8.58
C SER A 61 17.96 17.89 -7.08
N GLN A 62 18.03 18.92 -6.22
CA GLN A 62 18.01 18.82 -4.76
C GLN A 62 16.69 18.24 -4.18
N ASN A 63 15.56 18.43 -4.87
CA ASN A 63 14.24 18.04 -4.36
C ASN A 63 13.81 16.63 -4.82
N ARG A 64 14.46 16.07 -5.86
CA ARG A 64 14.13 14.73 -6.41
C ARG A 64 14.17 13.61 -5.36
N GLY A 65 15.10 13.67 -4.41
CA GLY A 65 15.22 12.69 -3.31
C GLY A 65 14.09 12.78 -2.27
N LEU A 66 13.37 13.90 -2.22
CA LEU A 66 12.31 14.17 -1.25
C LEU A 66 10.93 13.68 -1.75
N ASN A 67 10.85 13.14 -2.97
CA ASN A 67 9.62 12.59 -3.57
C ASN A 67 9.60 11.06 -3.46
N ARG A 68 8.54 10.50 -2.86
CA ARG A 68 8.33 9.05 -2.73
C ARG A 68 8.03 8.36 -4.06
N TYR A 69 7.40 9.10 -4.98
CA TYR A 69 6.96 8.64 -6.29
C TYR A 69 7.35 9.69 -7.33
N ARG A 70 7.86 9.26 -8.49
CA ARG A 70 8.34 10.17 -9.56
C ARG A 70 7.19 10.78 -10.37
N ASP A 71 6.02 10.15 -10.27
CA ASP A 71 4.77 10.39 -10.98
C ASP A 71 3.70 11.08 -10.12
N VAL A 72 4.03 11.45 -8.87
CA VAL A 72 3.11 12.13 -7.95
C VAL A 72 3.78 13.36 -7.35
N ASN A 73 3.79 14.44 -8.13
CA ASN A 73 4.42 15.71 -7.80
C ASN A 73 3.37 16.74 -7.35
N PRO A 74 3.70 17.66 -6.41
CA PRO A 74 2.83 18.78 -6.07
C PRO A 74 2.84 19.83 -7.19
N TYR A 75 1.69 20.45 -7.45
CA TYR A 75 1.67 21.67 -8.28
C TYR A 75 2.35 22.84 -7.57
N ASP A 76 3.14 23.62 -8.30
CA ASP A 76 3.95 24.69 -7.71
C ASP A 76 3.08 25.83 -7.14
N HIS A 77 1.96 26.16 -7.78
CA HIS A 77 1.08 27.27 -7.38
C HIS A 77 0.36 27.03 -6.03
N SER A 78 0.27 25.78 -5.58
CA SER A 78 -0.48 25.36 -4.38
C SER A 78 0.39 24.61 -3.37
N ARG A 79 1.69 24.42 -3.66
CA ARG A 79 2.59 23.65 -2.78
C ARG A 79 2.74 24.31 -1.42
N ILE A 80 3.00 23.49 -0.40
CA ILE A 80 3.50 24.02 0.86
C ILE A 80 4.95 24.46 0.67
N VAL A 81 5.25 25.66 1.17
CA VAL A 81 6.58 26.25 1.26
C VAL A 81 6.97 26.25 2.73
N LEU A 82 8.04 25.55 3.09
CA LEU A 82 8.62 25.54 4.44
C LEU A 82 9.41 26.85 4.67
N LYS A 83 9.37 27.38 5.90
CA LYS A 83 9.98 28.69 6.24
C LYS A 83 11.30 28.57 7.01
N ARG A 84 11.66 27.38 7.48
CA ARG A 84 13.00 27.03 7.97
C ARG A 84 13.40 25.62 7.53
N GLY A 85 14.65 25.23 7.79
CA GLY A 85 15.25 23.98 7.31
C GLY A 85 16.29 24.23 6.22
N SER A 86 16.81 23.17 5.60
CA SER A 86 17.81 23.23 4.53
C SER A 86 17.24 23.51 3.14
N VAL A 87 15.95 23.23 2.93
CA VAL A 87 15.18 23.52 1.72
C VAL A 87 13.76 23.93 2.09
N ASP A 88 13.09 24.66 1.19
CA ASP A 88 11.70 25.09 1.34
C ASP A 88 10.67 24.01 0.88
N TYR A 89 11.15 22.87 0.37
CA TYR A 89 10.35 21.89 -0.34
C TYR A 89 9.81 20.74 0.53
N ILE A 90 8.52 20.45 0.33
CA ILE A 90 7.85 19.22 0.74
C ILE A 90 6.81 18.82 -0.31
N ASN A 91 6.63 17.52 -0.56
CA ASN A 91 5.59 17.01 -1.46
C ASN A 91 4.20 17.07 -0.79
N ALA A 92 3.67 18.29 -0.71
CA ALA A 92 2.36 18.61 -0.13
C ALA A 92 1.72 19.81 -0.83
N ASN A 93 0.40 19.82 -0.96
CA ASN A 93 -0.38 20.95 -1.49
C ASN A 93 -1.44 21.40 -0.49
N LEU A 94 -1.67 22.70 -0.40
CA LEU A 94 -2.83 23.28 0.26
C LEU A 94 -4.04 23.21 -0.67
N VAL A 95 -4.93 22.25 -0.41
CA VAL A 95 -6.17 22.02 -1.17
C VAL A 95 -7.32 22.75 -0.45
N LYS A 96 -8.06 23.57 -1.17
CA LYS A 96 -9.18 24.36 -0.63
C LYS A 96 -10.48 24.07 -1.35
N LEU A 97 -11.59 24.28 -0.63
CA LEU A 97 -12.92 24.33 -1.19
C LEU A 97 -13.70 25.42 -0.45
N ASP A 98 -13.52 26.67 -0.87
CA ASP A 98 -13.99 27.85 -0.13
C ASP A 98 -15.53 27.86 0.02
N ARG A 99 -16.26 27.35 -0.99
CA ARG A 99 -17.72 27.15 -0.89
C ARG A 99 -18.13 26.22 0.26
N ALA A 100 -17.32 25.22 0.60
CA ALA A 100 -17.56 24.33 1.74
C ALA A 100 -16.96 24.83 3.07
N ASP A 101 -16.23 25.95 3.08
CA ASP A 101 -15.39 26.36 4.22
C ASP A 101 -14.46 25.22 4.69
N ARG A 102 -13.69 24.69 3.73
CA ARG A 102 -12.79 23.55 3.92
C ARG A 102 -11.41 23.78 3.33
N GLN A 103 -10.40 23.38 4.10
CA GLN A 103 -8.98 23.51 3.78
C GLN A 103 -8.25 22.28 4.31
N TYR A 104 -7.41 21.68 3.48
CA TYR A 104 -6.62 20.49 3.81
C TYR A 104 -5.20 20.63 3.26
N ILE A 105 -4.23 19.97 3.89
CA ILE A 105 -2.90 19.78 3.33
C ILE A 105 -2.78 18.34 2.88
N LEU A 106 -2.76 18.08 1.58
CA LEU A 106 -2.60 16.73 1.04
C LEU A 106 -1.13 16.47 0.72
N THR A 107 -0.55 15.47 1.37
CA THR A 107 0.90 15.17 1.36
C THR A 107 1.15 13.68 1.15
N GLN A 108 2.33 13.34 0.62
CA GLN A 108 2.82 11.94 0.64
C GLN A 108 3.04 11.45 2.10
N GLY A 109 3.06 10.13 2.29
CA GLY A 109 3.48 9.53 3.56
C GLY A 109 5.00 9.72 3.75
N PRO A 110 5.48 10.34 4.85
CA PRO A 110 6.88 10.73 5.02
C PRO A 110 7.90 9.65 4.64
N LEU A 111 8.92 10.05 3.89
CA LEU A 111 10.21 9.37 3.79
C LEU A 111 11.03 9.63 5.06
N GLN A 112 12.02 8.77 5.33
CA GLN A 112 12.92 8.88 6.50
C GLN A 112 13.49 10.30 6.65
N ASP A 113 14.06 10.83 5.57
CA ASP A 113 14.74 12.14 5.55
C ASP A 113 13.77 13.33 5.46
N THR A 114 12.45 13.06 5.43
CA THR A 114 11.40 14.10 5.38
C THR A 114 10.54 14.15 6.65
N VAL A 115 10.86 13.37 7.69
CA VAL A 115 10.11 13.37 8.96
C VAL A 115 10.17 14.76 9.63
N GLY A 116 11.32 15.42 9.62
CA GLY A 116 11.46 16.80 10.09
C GLY A 116 10.63 17.79 9.27
N HIS A 117 10.74 17.74 7.95
CA HIS A 117 9.96 18.58 7.02
C HIS A 117 8.44 18.44 7.26
N PHE A 118 7.96 17.21 7.50
CA PHE A 118 6.55 16.92 7.75
C PHE A 118 6.05 17.57 9.06
N TRP A 119 6.80 17.42 10.16
CA TRP A 119 6.42 18.07 11.43
C TRP A 119 6.61 19.58 11.41
N LEU A 120 7.55 20.08 10.60
CA LEU A 120 7.70 21.51 10.39
C LEU A 120 6.51 22.10 9.62
N MET A 121 6.06 21.44 8.56
CA MET A 121 4.80 21.78 7.88
C MET A 121 3.63 21.78 8.86
N VAL A 122 3.46 20.72 9.67
CA VAL A 122 2.43 20.68 10.73
C VAL A 122 2.56 21.90 11.65
N TRP A 123 3.76 22.21 12.14
CA TRP A 123 4.02 23.35 13.03
C TRP A 123 3.65 24.69 12.39
N GLU A 124 4.27 25.03 11.26
CA GLU A 124 4.13 26.33 10.58
C GLU A 124 2.71 26.61 10.12
N GLN A 125 2.02 25.58 9.58
CA GLN A 125 0.66 25.71 9.05
C GLN A 125 -0.42 25.65 10.15
N LYS A 126 -0.03 25.59 11.42
CA LYS A 126 -0.91 25.58 12.61
C LYS A 126 -1.93 24.42 12.62
N SER A 127 -1.66 23.34 11.88
CA SER A 127 -2.51 22.16 11.79
C SER A 127 -2.78 21.54 13.16
N ARG A 128 -4.06 21.26 13.45
CA ARG A 128 -4.53 20.59 14.67
C ARG A 128 -4.68 19.08 14.53
N GLY A 129 -4.96 18.61 13.31
CA GLY A 129 -5.17 17.19 13.00
C GLY A 129 -4.30 16.68 11.86
N ILE A 130 -3.89 15.42 11.99
CA ILE A 130 -3.21 14.62 10.97
C ILE A 130 -4.09 13.40 10.70
N LEU A 131 -4.40 13.10 9.44
CA LEU A 131 -5.16 11.93 9.02
C LEU A 131 -4.22 11.01 8.22
N MET A 132 -3.96 9.83 8.76
CA MET A 132 -3.10 8.80 8.16
C MET A 132 -3.98 7.65 7.66
N LEU A 133 -4.11 7.50 6.35
CA LEU A 133 -5.06 6.58 5.71
C LEU A 133 -4.41 5.28 5.17
N ASN A 134 -3.22 4.92 5.67
CA ASN A 134 -2.46 3.74 5.23
C ASN A 134 -1.64 3.10 6.34
N LYS A 135 -1.35 1.80 6.22
CA LYS A 135 -0.37 1.12 7.09
C LYS A 135 1.06 1.50 6.68
N LEU A 136 2.01 1.45 7.61
CA LEU A 136 3.44 1.72 7.35
C LEU A 136 4.04 0.82 6.27
N LYS A 137 3.68 -0.47 6.29
CA LYS A 137 3.96 -1.46 5.24
C LYS A 137 2.67 -2.07 4.72
N GLU A 138 2.55 -2.22 3.41
CA GLU A 138 1.42 -2.85 2.72
C GLU A 138 1.95 -3.68 1.54
N LYS A 139 1.45 -4.91 1.36
CA LYS A 139 1.96 -5.86 0.33
C LYS A 139 3.50 -6.02 0.38
N LYS A 140 4.06 -6.04 1.61
CA LYS A 140 5.49 -6.03 1.97
C LYS A 140 6.30 -4.77 1.59
N GLN A 141 5.74 -3.81 0.85
CA GLN A 141 6.39 -2.54 0.52
C GLN A 141 6.27 -1.51 1.65
N ILE A 142 7.28 -0.64 1.84
CA ILE A 142 7.19 0.51 2.75
C ILE A 142 6.39 1.64 2.06
N LYS A 143 5.29 2.05 2.68
CA LYS A 143 4.36 3.08 2.19
C LYS A 143 4.49 4.40 2.94
N CYS A 144 4.94 4.33 4.20
CA CYS A 144 5.21 5.48 5.06
C CYS A 144 6.32 5.10 6.04
N HIS A 145 7.25 6.01 6.33
CA HIS A 145 8.17 5.87 7.45
C HIS A 145 7.40 6.10 8.77
N PRO A 146 7.73 5.43 9.89
CA PRO A 146 7.22 5.83 11.19
C PRO A 146 7.70 7.26 11.49
N TYR A 147 6.77 8.19 11.64
CA TYR A 147 7.08 9.60 11.86
C TYR A 147 6.68 10.09 13.26
N TRP A 148 6.31 9.20 14.17
CA TRP A 148 5.83 9.54 15.51
C TRP A 148 6.45 8.62 16.57
N PRO A 149 6.62 9.07 17.83
CA PRO A 149 7.00 8.20 18.94
C PRO A 149 5.86 7.22 19.26
N ASP A 150 6.19 5.95 19.41
CA ASP A 150 5.28 4.85 19.71
C ASP A 150 4.99 4.68 21.20
N GLN A 151 5.97 4.99 22.06
CA GLN A 151 5.86 4.97 23.51
C GLN A 151 5.46 6.33 24.10
N LEU A 152 4.77 6.30 25.24
CA LEU A 152 4.27 7.49 25.95
C LEU A 152 5.39 8.29 26.65
N GLY A 153 5.21 9.60 26.76
CA GLY A 153 5.96 10.50 27.64
C GLY A 153 7.28 11.04 27.08
N ALA A 154 7.71 12.20 27.62
CA ALA A 154 8.83 13.01 27.14
C ALA A 154 10.16 12.28 26.93
N ASN A 155 10.47 11.24 27.72
CA ASN A 155 11.72 10.46 27.57
C ASN A 155 11.79 9.73 26.21
N ASN A 156 10.63 9.41 25.63
CA ASN A 156 10.48 8.74 24.35
C ASN A 156 10.20 9.71 23.19
N ALA A 157 10.36 11.02 23.41
CA ALA A 157 10.02 12.03 22.41
C ALA A 157 10.92 11.96 21.17
N LEU A 158 10.30 12.07 19.99
CA LEU A 158 10.98 12.16 18.71
C LEU A 158 11.58 13.57 18.56
N ASN A 159 12.91 13.67 18.65
CA ASN A 159 13.64 14.93 18.64
C ASN A 159 14.24 15.21 17.25
N LEU A 160 13.68 16.21 16.57
CA LEU A 160 13.94 16.58 15.18
C LEU A 160 14.88 17.80 15.15
N LYS A 161 16.19 17.51 15.27
CA LYS A 161 17.26 18.52 15.44
C LYS A 161 17.44 19.41 14.21
N ASP A 162 17.16 18.86 13.02
CA ASP A 162 17.18 19.50 11.72
C ASP A 162 16.18 20.66 11.59
N VAL A 163 15.04 20.56 12.27
CA VAL A 163 13.95 21.57 12.24
C VAL A 163 13.63 22.15 13.62
N ASN A 164 14.48 21.91 14.63
CA ASN A 164 14.28 22.35 16.03
C ASN A 164 12.91 22.00 16.62
N LEU A 165 12.40 20.79 16.38
CA LEU A 165 11.13 20.31 16.94
C LEU A 165 11.32 19.10 17.87
N SER A 166 10.38 18.93 18.80
CA SER A 166 10.23 17.70 19.58
C SER A 166 8.77 17.28 19.61
N VAL A 167 8.53 15.98 19.45
CA VAL A 167 7.18 15.38 19.39
C VAL A 167 7.07 14.33 20.49
N GLU A 168 6.17 14.56 21.45
CA GLU A 168 5.92 13.67 22.60
C GLU A 168 4.53 13.03 22.49
N LEU A 169 4.41 11.70 22.56
CA LEU A 169 3.11 11.02 22.64
C LEU A 169 2.54 11.19 24.06
N ILE A 170 1.35 11.80 24.18
CA ILE A 170 0.71 12.09 25.47
C ILE A 170 -0.56 11.27 25.73
N ARG A 171 -1.22 10.74 24.68
CA ARG A 171 -2.41 9.88 24.78
C ARG A 171 -2.54 9.02 23.53
N CYS A 172 -3.02 7.78 23.69
CA CYS A 172 -3.34 6.86 22.61
C CYS A 172 -4.67 6.17 22.92
N GLU A 173 -5.52 6.01 21.90
CA GLU A 173 -6.81 5.32 21.97
C GLU A 173 -6.96 4.42 20.75
N ASN A 174 -7.23 3.14 20.99
CA ASN A 174 -7.45 2.15 19.94
C ASN A 174 -8.96 2.05 19.66
N TYR A 175 -9.35 2.07 18.39
CA TYR A 175 -10.72 1.81 17.93
C TYR A 175 -10.71 0.62 16.95
N GLN A 176 -11.88 0.08 16.60
CA GLN A 176 -11.97 -1.08 15.72
C GLN A 176 -11.34 -0.84 14.32
N ASN A 177 -11.46 0.37 13.78
CA ASN A 177 -11.03 0.72 12.42
C ASN A 177 -9.88 1.73 12.36
N PHE A 178 -9.51 2.35 13.49
CA PHE A 178 -8.49 3.39 13.55
C PHE A 178 -7.82 3.49 14.91
N VAL A 179 -6.73 4.25 15.00
CA VAL A 179 -6.10 4.64 16.27
C VAL A 179 -6.05 6.16 16.35
N ARG A 180 -6.46 6.72 17.49
CA ARG A 180 -6.39 8.16 17.78
C ARG A 180 -5.22 8.43 18.72
N ARG A 181 -4.27 9.27 18.31
CA ARG A 181 -3.11 9.66 19.12
C ARG A 181 -3.10 11.15 19.33
N TRP A 182 -2.55 11.58 20.46
CA TRP A 182 -2.26 12.97 20.75
C TRP A 182 -0.78 13.15 20.96
N PHE A 183 -0.25 14.18 20.30
CA PHE A 183 1.13 14.59 20.39
C PHE A 183 1.24 16.00 20.96
N LYS A 184 2.12 16.19 21.93
CA LYS A 184 2.60 17.51 22.31
C LYS A 184 3.76 17.86 21.37
N LEU A 185 3.46 18.71 20.39
CA LEU A 185 4.42 19.25 19.45
C LEU A 185 5.05 20.52 20.05
N THR A 186 6.36 20.46 20.27
CA THR A 186 7.14 21.51 20.94
C THR A 186 8.17 22.10 19.98
N ASP A 187 8.19 23.41 19.84
CA ASP A 187 9.26 24.14 19.17
C ASP A 187 10.40 24.43 20.14
N LEU A 188 11.57 23.86 19.86
CA LEU A 188 12.74 23.93 20.73
C LEU A 188 13.42 25.30 20.68
N GLU A 189 13.10 26.11 19.68
CA GLU A 189 13.56 27.50 19.55
C GLU A 189 12.73 28.42 20.46
N THR A 190 11.43 28.61 20.18
CA THR A 190 10.56 29.53 20.95
C THR A 190 10.04 28.95 22.26
N LYS A 191 10.32 27.68 22.57
CA LYS A 191 9.81 26.88 23.71
C LYS A 191 8.27 26.75 23.76
N LYS A 192 7.56 27.15 22.70
CA LYS A 192 6.10 27.03 22.60
C LYS A 192 5.71 25.58 22.29
N SER A 193 4.67 25.10 22.98
CA SER A 193 4.10 23.77 22.78
C SER A 193 2.65 23.88 22.33
N ARG A 194 2.15 22.90 21.57
CA ARG A 194 0.71 22.70 21.37
C ARG A 194 0.36 21.23 21.16
N GLU A 195 -0.92 20.92 21.30
CA GLU A 195 -1.46 19.61 21.01
C GLU A 195 -1.75 19.43 19.50
N VAL A 196 -1.44 18.24 18.96
CA VAL A 196 -1.78 17.79 17.60
C VAL A 196 -2.32 16.37 17.68
N MET A 197 -3.50 16.14 17.08
CA MET A 197 -4.11 14.81 17.00
C MET A 197 -3.70 14.07 15.72
N GLN A 198 -3.51 12.76 15.79
CA GLN A 198 -3.39 11.87 14.63
C GLN A 198 -4.55 10.86 14.63
N PHE A 199 -5.23 10.77 13.50
CA PHE A 199 -6.28 9.79 13.20
C PHE A 199 -5.72 8.79 12.18
N HIS A 200 -5.28 7.64 12.65
CA HIS A 200 -4.65 6.61 11.82
C HIS A 200 -5.67 5.51 11.48
N TYR A 201 -6.24 5.55 10.28
CA TYR A 201 -7.17 4.54 9.78
C TYR A 201 -6.41 3.25 9.46
N THR A 202 -6.62 2.20 10.24
CA THR A 202 -5.81 0.97 10.20
C THR A 202 -6.38 -0.10 9.28
N THR A 203 -7.68 -0.07 8.96
CA THR A 203 -8.37 -1.12 8.18
C THR A 203 -8.56 -0.81 6.69
N TRP A 204 -8.00 0.30 6.16
CA TRP A 204 -8.11 0.66 4.73
C TRP A 204 -7.05 -0.06 3.88
N PRO A 205 -7.44 -0.93 2.91
CA PRO A 205 -6.51 -1.71 2.08
C PRO A 205 -5.84 -0.89 0.96
N ASP A 206 -4.68 -1.36 0.50
CA ASP A 206 -3.90 -0.67 -0.54
C ASP A 206 -4.47 -0.79 -1.95
N PHE A 207 -4.65 0.37 -2.60
CA PHE A 207 -5.43 0.63 -3.82
C PHE A 207 -6.93 0.28 -3.73
N GLY A 208 -7.42 -0.20 -2.59
CA GLY A 208 -8.82 -0.51 -2.37
C GLY A 208 -9.62 0.61 -1.69
N ILE A 209 -10.83 0.25 -1.28
CA ILE A 209 -11.80 1.07 -0.58
C ILE A 209 -11.97 0.59 0.87
N PRO A 210 -12.52 1.39 1.79
CA PRO A 210 -12.94 0.92 3.11
C PRO A 210 -13.93 -0.25 3.00
N SER A 211 -13.92 -1.15 3.97
CA SER A 211 -14.78 -2.35 3.99
C SER A 211 -16.28 -2.05 4.07
N SER A 212 -16.66 -0.88 4.58
CA SER A 212 -18.01 -0.34 4.47
C SER A 212 -17.99 1.21 4.44
N PRO A 213 -18.98 1.86 3.80
CA PRO A 213 -19.20 3.29 3.95
C PRO A 213 -19.39 3.70 5.42
N ASP A 214 -20.07 2.86 6.20
CA ASP A 214 -20.43 3.13 7.58
C ASP A 214 -19.21 3.30 8.50
N ALA A 215 -18.18 2.44 8.36
CA ALA A 215 -16.92 2.57 9.10
C ALA A 215 -16.14 3.85 8.71
N PHE A 216 -16.15 4.20 7.42
CA PHE A 216 -15.58 5.45 6.94
C PHE A 216 -16.33 6.69 7.48
N LEU A 217 -17.67 6.65 7.50
CA LEU A 217 -18.51 7.74 7.97
C LEU A 217 -18.37 7.98 9.49
N LYS A 218 -18.25 6.91 10.29
CA LYS A 218 -17.96 7.01 11.73
C LYS A 218 -16.58 7.60 12.00
N PHE A 219 -15.56 7.18 11.24
CA PHE A 219 -14.23 7.81 11.29
C PHE A 219 -14.27 9.29 10.91
N LEU A 220 -14.96 9.65 9.81
CA LEU A 220 -15.15 11.04 9.39
C LEU A 220 -15.81 11.87 10.49
N GLN A 221 -16.83 11.33 11.17
CA GLN A 221 -17.49 12.03 12.27
C GLN A 221 -16.57 12.20 13.49
N GLN A 222 -15.80 11.19 13.88
CA GLN A 222 -14.78 11.31 14.94
C GLN A 222 -13.71 12.37 14.63
N VAL A 223 -13.33 12.53 13.36
CA VAL A 223 -12.45 13.64 12.93
C VAL A 223 -13.17 14.99 13.03
N ARG A 224 -14.42 15.10 12.55
CA ARG A 224 -15.23 16.33 12.61
C ARG A 224 -15.43 16.82 14.05
N ASP A 225 -15.87 15.95 14.95
CA ASP A 225 -16.20 16.30 16.34
C ASP A 225 -14.98 16.69 17.18
N SER A 226 -13.78 16.21 16.83
CA SER A 226 -12.52 16.66 17.43
C SER A 226 -12.19 18.14 17.19
N GLY A 227 -12.87 18.78 16.24
CA GLY A 227 -12.59 20.14 15.78
C GLY A 227 -11.36 20.27 14.88
N ALA A 228 -10.80 19.16 14.38
CA ALA A 228 -9.64 19.17 13.49
C ALA A 228 -9.92 19.77 12.09
N LEU A 229 -11.18 19.88 11.68
CA LEU A 229 -11.62 20.38 10.35
C LEU A 229 -12.36 21.73 10.42
N LYS A 230 -12.21 22.48 11.51
CA LYS A 230 -12.81 23.82 11.66
C LYS A 230 -11.97 24.88 10.95
N ALA A 231 -12.62 25.96 10.54
CA ALA A 231 -11.95 27.15 9.99
C ALA A 231 -11.21 28.03 11.02
N ASP A 232 -11.40 27.78 12.33
CA ASP A 232 -10.69 28.48 13.42
C ASP A 232 -9.30 27.88 13.73
N VAL A 233 -8.88 26.82 13.03
CA VAL A 233 -7.57 26.17 13.17
C VAL A 233 -6.86 26.03 11.82
N GLY A 234 -5.56 25.71 11.85
CA GLY A 234 -4.82 25.44 10.62
C GLY A 234 -5.29 24.15 9.92
N PRO A 235 -5.18 24.08 8.58
CA PRO A 235 -5.73 22.99 7.77
C PRO A 235 -5.20 21.62 8.22
N ALA A 236 -6.07 20.61 8.22
CA ALA A 236 -5.70 19.25 8.60
C ALA A 236 -4.78 18.62 7.54
N VAL A 237 -3.74 17.92 8.00
CA VAL A 237 -2.79 17.22 7.11
C VAL A 237 -3.35 15.83 6.78
N VAL A 238 -3.72 15.58 5.54
CA VAL A 238 -4.34 14.32 5.08
C VAL A 238 -3.38 13.56 4.17
N HIS A 239 -2.96 12.37 4.59
CA HIS A 239 -1.99 11.57 3.83
C HIS A 239 -2.40 10.10 3.69
N CYS A 240 -1.84 9.48 2.66
CA CYS A 240 -1.73 8.03 2.53
C CYS A 240 -0.28 7.71 2.14
N SER A 241 -0.02 6.74 1.24
CA SER A 241 1.32 6.58 0.66
C SER A 241 1.68 7.76 -0.25
N ALA A 242 0.84 8.06 -1.25
CA ALA A 242 1.07 9.09 -2.28
C ALA A 242 0.35 10.42 -2.01
N GLY A 243 -0.58 10.46 -1.05
CA GLY A 243 -1.35 11.67 -0.73
C GLY A 243 -2.42 12.05 -1.77
N ILE A 244 -2.87 11.11 -2.61
CA ILE A 244 -3.81 11.41 -3.70
C ILE A 244 -5.04 10.47 -3.74
N GLY A 245 -4.90 9.14 -3.78
CA GLY A 245 -6.05 8.22 -3.87
C GLY A 245 -7.01 8.28 -2.67
N ARG A 246 -6.61 7.62 -1.56
CA ARG A 246 -7.40 7.57 -0.31
C ARG A 246 -7.62 8.97 0.30
N SER A 247 -6.60 9.85 0.23
CA SER A 247 -6.71 11.26 0.66
C SER A 247 -7.76 12.04 -0.13
N GLY A 248 -7.80 11.86 -1.45
CA GLY A 248 -8.81 12.45 -2.33
C GLY A 248 -10.21 11.92 -2.04
N THR A 249 -10.34 10.61 -1.79
CA THR A 249 -11.60 9.99 -1.34
C THR A 249 -12.10 10.65 -0.04
N PHE A 250 -11.24 10.79 0.96
CA PHE A 250 -11.62 11.42 2.23
C PHE A 250 -12.10 12.86 2.04
N CYS A 251 -11.30 13.68 1.35
CA CYS A 251 -11.59 15.10 1.19
C CYS A 251 -12.83 15.34 0.31
N LEU A 252 -13.01 14.56 -0.76
CA LEU A 252 -14.20 14.64 -1.61
C LEU A 252 -15.48 14.36 -0.81
N VAL A 253 -15.50 13.29 -0.01
CA VAL A 253 -16.71 12.92 0.74
C VAL A 253 -17.03 13.94 1.83
N ASP A 254 -16.06 14.41 2.61
CA ASP A 254 -16.29 15.48 3.60
C ASP A 254 -16.81 16.77 2.95
N CYS A 255 -16.18 17.18 1.85
CA CYS A 255 -16.57 18.35 1.05
C CYS A 255 -18.00 18.26 0.53
N CYS A 256 -18.34 17.17 -0.16
CA CYS A 256 -19.68 16.98 -0.75
C CYS A 256 -20.77 16.94 0.32
N LEU A 257 -20.51 16.29 1.46
CA LEU A 257 -21.46 16.28 2.58
C LEU A 257 -21.69 17.69 3.16
N VAL A 258 -20.62 18.47 3.37
CA VAL A 258 -20.77 19.87 3.84
C VAL A 258 -21.51 20.74 2.84
N LEU A 259 -21.30 20.55 1.53
CA LEU A 259 -22.05 21.27 0.50
C LEU A 259 -23.53 20.89 0.49
N VAL A 260 -23.88 19.61 0.64
CA VAL A 260 -25.28 19.18 0.76
C VAL A 260 -25.92 19.75 2.04
N ASP A 261 -25.27 19.67 3.21
CA ASP A 261 -25.79 20.21 4.46
C ASP A 261 -26.01 21.73 4.41
N LYS A 262 -25.11 22.47 3.75
CA LYS A 262 -25.15 23.93 3.62
C LYS A 262 -26.16 24.38 2.55
N TYR A 263 -26.01 23.89 1.32
CA TYR A 263 -26.74 24.39 0.15
C TYR A 263 -27.99 23.56 -0.21
N GLY A 264 -28.04 22.28 0.15
CA GLY A 264 -29.11 21.37 -0.29
C GLY A 264 -28.86 20.80 -1.69
N GLU A 265 -27.63 20.91 -2.20
CA GLU A 265 -27.20 20.36 -3.47
C GLU A 265 -25.67 20.16 -3.50
N CYS A 266 -25.21 19.24 -4.36
CA CYS A 266 -23.80 19.07 -4.70
C CYS A 266 -23.68 18.37 -6.06
N ASN A 267 -22.70 18.76 -6.87
CA ASN A 267 -22.22 17.96 -8.00
C ASN A 267 -20.85 17.38 -7.62
N VAL A 268 -20.78 16.05 -7.51
CA VAL A 268 -19.61 15.35 -6.97
C VAL A 268 -18.42 15.37 -7.93
N SER A 269 -18.64 15.35 -9.24
CA SER A 269 -17.54 15.41 -10.22
C SER A 269 -16.98 16.82 -10.39
N GLU A 270 -17.83 17.86 -10.30
CA GLU A 270 -17.36 19.26 -10.21
C GLU A 270 -16.48 19.49 -8.98
N VAL A 271 -16.88 19.01 -7.80
CA VAL A 271 -16.06 19.10 -6.58
C VAL A 271 -14.74 18.35 -6.75
N LEU A 272 -14.74 17.17 -7.37
CA LEU A 272 -13.50 16.43 -7.63
C LEU A 272 -12.58 17.16 -8.62
N CYS A 273 -13.13 17.81 -9.65
CA CYS A 273 -12.35 18.64 -10.58
C CYS A 273 -11.77 19.88 -9.88
N GLU A 274 -12.55 20.55 -9.03
CA GLU A 274 -12.11 21.71 -8.23
C GLU A 274 -11.02 21.34 -7.22
N LEU A 275 -11.15 20.21 -6.51
CA LEU A 275 -10.08 19.72 -5.62
C LEU A 275 -8.82 19.30 -6.40
N ARG A 276 -8.96 18.82 -7.65
CA ARG A 276 -7.85 18.41 -8.52
C ARG A 276 -7.06 19.56 -9.13
N THR A 277 -7.55 20.80 -9.14
CA THR A 277 -6.72 21.95 -9.56
C THR A 277 -5.57 22.17 -8.57
N TYR A 278 -5.82 22.00 -7.26
CA TYR A 278 -4.81 22.16 -6.22
C TYR A 278 -3.82 20.99 -6.13
N ARG A 279 -4.20 19.75 -6.44
CA ARG A 279 -3.30 18.58 -6.47
C ARG A 279 -3.79 17.56 -7.49
N LEU A 280 -2.96 17.19 -8.46
CA LEU A 280 -3.34 16.22 -9.49
C LEU A 280 -3.61 14.82 -8.90
N GLY A 281 -4.45 14.04 -9.59
CA GLY A 281 -4.60 12.60 -9.32
C GLY A 281 -5.39 12.23 -8.06
N LEU A 282 -6.09 13.17 -7.41
CA LEU A 282 -6.99 12.85 -6.30
C LEU A 282 -8.04 11.82 -6.75
N ILE A 283 -8.21 10.75 -5.97
CA ILE A 283 -8.91 9.51 -6.39
C ILE A 283 -8.20 8.86 -7.58
N GLN A 284 -7.64 7.67 -7.38
CA GLN A 284 -6.79 6.99 -8.38
C GLN A 284 -7.46 5.84 -9.14
N THR A 285 -8.64 5.38 -8.70
CA THR A 285 -9.37 4.27 -9.33
C THR A 285 -10.85 4.60 -9.49
N ALA A 286 -11.49 3.94 -10.45
CA ALA A 286 -12.94 3.97 -10.64
C ALA A 286 -13.68 3.52 -9.36
N ASP A 287 -13.17 2.50 -8.68
CA ASP A 287 -13.75 1.95 -7.44
C ASP A 287 -13.69 2.96 -6.28
N GLN A 288 -12.64 3.79 -6.21
CA GLN A 288 -12.56 4.89 -5.23
C GLN A 288 -13.55 6.02 -5.54
N LEU A 289 -13.89 6.24 -6.82
CA LEU A 289 -14.96 7.17 -7.22
C LEU A 289 -16.34 6.60 -6.87
N ASP A 290 -16.62 5.35 -7.23
CA ASP A 290 -17.84 4.60 -6.89
C ASP A 290 -18.10 4.64 -5.38
N PHE A 291 -17.11 4.25 -4.57
CA PHE A 291 -17.19 4.32 -3.11
C PHE A 291 -17.42 5.75 -2.60
N SER A 292 -16.86 6.78 -3.23
CA SER A 292 -17.10 8.17 -2.84
C SER A 292 -18.58 8.54 -2.99
N TYR A 293 -19.23 8.15 -4.10
CA TYR A 293 -20.67 8.34 -4.25
C TYR A 293 -21.46 7.54 -3.20
N GLN A 294 -21.11 6.27 -2.96
CA GLN A 294 -21.77 5.44 -1.93
C GLN A 294 -21.66 6.07 -0.54
N ALA A 295 -20.48 6.56 -0.15
CA ALA A 295 -20.26 7.21 1.14
C ALA A 295 -20.98 8.56 1.28
N ILE A 296 -21.10 9.35 0.20
CA ILE A 296 -21.92 10.57 0.19
C ILE A 296 -23.41 10.22 0.35
N ILE A 297 -23.91 9.26 -0.43
CA ILE A 297 -25.31 8.81 -0.42
C ILE A 297 -25.72 8.29 0.96
N GLU A 298 -24.91 7.41 1.58
CA GLU A 298 -25.17 6.89 2.92
C GLU A 298 -24.94 7.95 4.00
N GLY A 299 -23.98 8.86 3.81
CA GLY A 299 -23.73 9.97 4.73
C GLY A 299 -24.92 10.92 4.87
N ILE A 300 -25.56 11.29 3.75
CA ILE A 300 -26.76 12.15 3.76
C ILE A 300 -27.93 11.47 4.52
N LYS A 301 -28.05 10.14 4.43
CA LYS A 301 -29.07 9.36 5.16
C LYS A 301 -28.76 9.26 6.65
N LYS A 302 -27.51 8.96 7.02
CA LYS A 302 -27.14 8.43 8.34
C LYS A 302 -26.49 9.43 9.28
N LEU A 303 -25.80 10.47 8.79
CA LEU A 303 -25.11 11.42 9.68
C LEU A 303 -26.07 12.33 10.47
N ASN A 304 -27.34 12.40 10.06
CA ASN A 304 -28.40 13.08 10.80
C ASN A 304 -29.13 12.16 11.80
N ASP A 305 -28.78 10.87 11.87
CA ASP A 305 -29.37 9.88 12.79
C ASP A 305 -28.48 9.67 14.03
N PRO A 306 -28.93 10.09 15.24
CA PRO A 306 -28.17 9.90 16.47
C PRO A 306 -27.93 8.42 16.84
N SER A 307 -28.73 7.49 16.32
CA SER A 307 -28.55 6.05 16.56
C SER A 307 -27.40 5.47 15.73
N PHE A 308 -27.23 5.93 14.49
CA PHE A 308 -26.06 5.60 13.67
C PHE A 308 -24.76 6.17 14.27
N LEU A 309 -24.84 7.41 14.76
CA LEU A 309 -23.76 8.09 15.48
C LEU A 309 -23.59 7.63 16.94
N GLY A 310 -24.27 6.57 17.37
CA GLY A 310 -24.03 5.90 18.64
C GLY A 310 -22.53 5.60 18.80
N ALA A 311 -21.97 6.06 19.92
CA ALA A 311 -20.53 6.25 20.08
C ALA A 311 -19.74 4.98 19.74
N GLU A 312 -18.81 5.09 18.79
CA GLU A 312 -17.64 4.21 18.82
C GLU A 312 -16.84 4.61 20.06
N GLU A 313 -16.88 3.76 21.08
CA GLU A 313 -16.04 3.85 22.27
C GLU A 313 -14.65 3.27 21.97
N PRO A 314 -13.58 3.78 22.62
CA PRO A 314 -12.26 3.20 22.48
C PRO A 314 -12.22 1.80 23.10
N ILE A 315 -11.51 0.88 22.45
CA ILE A 315 -11.25 -0.46 22.94
C ILE A 315 -10.30 -0.34 24.14
N ILE A 316 -10.82 -0.58 25.34
CA ILE A 316 -10.05 -0.59 26.59
C ILE A 316 -9.22 -1.87 26.65
N SER A 317 -8.03 -1.83 26.05
CA SER A 317 -7.01 -2.87 26.17
C SER A 317 -6.24 -2.70 27.49
N ASN A 318 -6.38 -3.64 28.43
CA ASN A 318 -5.67 -3.64 29.71
C ASN A 318 -4.18 -4.05 29.61
N GLU A 319 -3.65 -4.28 28.41
CA GLU A 319 -2.25 -4.69 28.19
C GLU A 319 -1.51 -3.69 27.29
N THR A 320 -0.28 -3.37 27.69
CA THR A 320 0.50 -2.24 27.17
C THR A 320 1.60 -2.70 26.21
N ASP A 321 1.25 -3.38 25.11
CA ASP A 321 2.20 -3.62 24.01
C ASP A 321 1.52 -3.79 22.62
N PRO A 322 1.83 -2.94 21.62
CA PRO A 322 1.42 -3.10 20.24
C PRO A 322 2.48 -3.80 19.34
N HIS A 323 3.41 -4.59 19.90
CA HIS A 323 4.41 -5.32 19.11
C HIS A 323 3.81 -6.43 18.22
N VAL A 324 3.86 -6.18 16.90
CA VAL A 324 3.92 -7.15 15.79
C VAL A 324 3.19 -8.48 16.00
N GLN A 325 1.86 -8.46 15.83
CA GLN A 325 1.13 -9.67 15.48
C GLN A 325 1.33 -9.98 13.98
N ASP A 326 2.19 -10.95 13.67
CA ASP A 326 2.11 -11.68 12.40
C ASP A 326 0.77 -12.45 12.36
N GLU A 327 0.12 -12.47 11.21
CA GLU A 327 -1.22 -13.08 11.04
C GLU A 327 -1.17 -14.61 11.22
N GLN A 328 -1.37 -15.09 12.45
CA GLN A 328 -1.71 -16.49 12.70
C GLN A 328 -3.10 -16.77 12.11
N PRO A 329 -3.27 -17.77 11.22
CA PRO A 329 -4.56 -18.04 10.59
C PRO A 329 -5.58 -18.49 11.65
N PRO A 330 -6.86 -18.09 11.52
CA PRO A 330 -7.88 -18.35 12.55
C PRO A 330 -8.11 -19.86 12.75
N PRO A 331 -8.46 -20.28 13.98
CA PRO A 331 -8.77 -21.68 14.26
C PRO A 331 -9.98 -22.15 13.44
N LEU A 332 -9.90 -23.36 12.90
CA LEU A 332 -10.99 -23.97 12.15
C LEU A 332 -12.21 -24.20 13.05
N PRO A 333 -13.45 -23.96 12.58
CA PRO A 333 -14.65 -24.12 13.38
C PRO A 333 -14.89 -25.59 13.78
N PRO A 334 -15.57 -25.84 14.92
CA PRO A 334 -15.92 -27.20 15.33
C PRO A 334 -16.78 -27.92 14.29
N ARG A 335 -16.47 -29.18 14.00
CA ARG A 335 -17.32 -30.04 13.16
C ARG A 335 -18.47 -30.62 13.98
N SER A 336 -19.67 -30.08 13.80
CA SER A 336 -20.92 -30.75 14.19
C SER A 336 -21.96 -30.61 13.07
N HIS A 337 -22.84 -31.61 12.98
CA HIS A 337 -23.99 -31.70 12.06
C HIS A 337 -23.70 -31.74 10.55
N SER A 338 -23.28 -32.92 10.08
CA SER A 338 -23.56 -33.34 8.70
C SER A 338 -25.04 -33.71 8.57
N LEU A 339 -25.80 -33.02 7.70
CA LEU A 339 -27.16 -33.45 7.30
C LEU A 339 -27.40 -33.22 5.80
N ASN A 340 -27.37 -34.33 5.06
CA ASN A 340 -28.23 -34.70 3.93
C ASN A 340 -28.47 -33.67 2.80
N LEU A 341 -27.74 -33.85 1.69
CA LEU A 341 -28.32 -33.66 0.34
C LEU A 341 -29.09 -34.93 -0.08
N PRO A 342 -30.08 -34.83 -1.00
CA PRO A 342 -30.86 -35.99 -1.47
C PRO A 342 -30.05 -36.91 -2.39
N LEU A 343 -30.41 -38.20 -2.43
CA LEU A 343 -29.75 -39.20 -3.27
C LEU A 343 -30.22 -39.13 -4.74
N ALA A 344 -29.30 -39.44 -5.65
CA ALA A 344 -29.59 -39.82 -7.03
C ALA A 344 -30.14 -41.27 -7.11
N PRO A 345 -30.87 -41.65 -8.18
CA PRO A 345 -31.59 -42.94 -8.24
C PRO A 345 -30.68 -44.17 -8.41
N ASN A 346 -31.16 -45.31 -7.92
CA ASN A 346 -30.49 -46.62 -7.92
C ASN A 346 -30.37 -47.28 -9.30
N THR A 347 -29.24 -47.96 -9.57
CA THR A 347 -29.16 -49.12 -10.47
C THR A 347 -28.19 -50.19 -9.95
N GLY A 348 -28.69 -51.12 -9.12
CA GLY A 348 -28.03 -52.38 -8.73
C GLY A 348 -26.84 -52.29 -7.74
N GLY A 349 -26.72 -53.14 -6.72
CA GLY A 349 -27.68 -54.14 -6.20
C GLY A 349 -27.01 -55.18 -5.28
N VAL A 350 -27.74 -55.66 -4.26
CA VAL A 350 -27.40 -56.74 -3.29
C VAL A 350 -26.12 -56.50 -2.46
N LEU A 351 -25.96 -56.84 -1.16
CA LEU A 351 -26.64 -57.58 -0.07
C LEU A 351 -26.42 -56.75 1.24
N SER A 352 -27.00 -56.93 2.43
CA SER A 352 -28.17 -57.61 3.01
C SER A 352 -27.97 -57.68 4.54
N LEU A 353 -28.90 -57.18 5.36
CA LEU A 353 -29.05 -57.43 6.82
C LEU A 353 -27.89 -56.97 7.77
N ASP A 354 -28.09 -56.77 9.09
CA ASP A 354 -29.30 -56.86 9.95
C ASP A 354 -29.27 -55.80 11.09
N MET A 355 -30.37 -55.60 11.83
CA MET A 355 -30.45 -54.58 12.91
C MET A 355 -31.30 -54.97 14.14
N ARG A 356 -30.71 -54.90 15.34
CA ARG A 356 -31.35 -54.87 16.68
C ARG A 356 -30.52 -53.93 17.60
N ALA A 357 -31.06 -52.89 18.26
CA ALA A 357 -32.06 -52.83 19.36
C ALA A 357 -31.43 -53.10 20.76
N ALA A 358 -31.72 -52.36 21.86
CA ALA A 358 -32.46 -51.09 22.07
C ALA A 358 -32.27 -50.51 23.51
N GLN A 359 -32.86 -49.34 23.82
CA GLN A 359 -33.29 -48.83 25.16
C GLN A 359 -32.20 -48.42 26.21
N ALA A 360 -32.43 -47.54 27.22
CA ALA A 360 -33.43 -46.49 27.49
C ALA A 360 -33.08 -45.63 28.76
N ASN A 361 -33.75 -44.45 28.93
CA ASN A 361 -33.84 -43.59 30.15
C ASN A 361 -32.50 -42.96 30.68
N GLY A 362 -32.40 -41.99 31.60
CA GLY A 362 -33.34 -41.10 32.35
C GLY A 362 -32.68 -40.58 33.68
N GLU A 363 -33.02 -39.49 34.38
CA GLU A 363 -33.94 -38.33 34.17
C GLU A 363 -33.62 -37.11 35.10
N ASN A 364 -33.86 -35.88 34.61
CA ASN A 364 -34.37 -34.62 35.23
C ASN A 364 -33.97 -33.98 36.62
N VAL A 365 -34.02 -32.62 36.66
CA VAL A 365 -34.51 -31.69 37.75
C VAL A 365 -33.58 -30.95 38.78
N LEU A 366 -33.44 -29.63 38.54
CA LEU A 366 -33.57 -28.38 39.38
C LEU A 366 -32.89 -28.07 40.76
N ILE A 367 -32.26 -26.86 40.79
CA ILE A 367 -32.34 -25.72 41.76
C ILE A 367 -31.89 -25.84 43.24
N GLY A 368 -31.09 -24.86 43.70
CA GLY A 368 -30.93 -24.46 45.12
C GLY A 368 -29.84 -23.39 45.37
N GLU A 369 -30.14 -22.33 46.14
CA GLU A 369 -29.18 -21.31 46.65
C GLU A 369 -29.03 -21.43 48.19
N ASP A 370 -27.91 -20.99 48.78
CA ASP A 370 -27.80 -19.98 49.88
C ASP A 370 -26.38 -20.01 50.56
N ASN A 371 -26.16 -19.17 51.57
CA ASN A 371 -24.89 -18.75 52.21
C ASN A 371 -24.35 -19.68 53.33
N GLY A 372 -23.10 -19.45 53.78
CA GLY A 372 -22.76 -19.55 55.23
C GLY A 372 -21.48 -20.28 55.70
N ILE A 373 -20.32 -19.63 55.61
CA ILE A 373 -19.28 -19.39 56.65
C ILE A 373 -19.09 -20.37 57.88
N ILE A 374 -17.80 -20.54 58.25
CA ILE A 374 -17.19 -20.94 59.57
C ILE A 374 -16.68 -22.40 59.81
N THR A 375 -15.33 -22.51 59.91
CA THR A 375 -14.40 -23.39 60.69
C THR A 375 -14.90 -24.71 61.34
N THR A 376 -14.15 -25.83 61.44
CA THR A 376 -12.69 -26.08 61.71
C THR A 376 -12.39 -27.59 61.38
N ASP A 377 -11.27 -28.32 61.60
CA ASP A 377 -9.91 -28.20 62.20
C ASP A 377 -8.98 -29.34 61.66
N LYS A 378 -7.64 -29.19 61.74
CA LYS A 378 -6.55 -30.21 61.56
C LYS A 378 -6.42 -30.94 60.20
N GLN A 379 -5.22 -31.12 59.62
CA GLN A 379 -3.90 -31.34 60.24
C GLN A 379 -2.71 -30.60 59.56
N THR A 380 -1.62 -30.50 60.34
CA THR A 380 -0.19 -30.31 59.96
C THR A 380 0.33 -28.97 59.39
N LEU A 381 1.35 -28.45 60.08
CA LEU A 381 2.30 -27.40 59.67
C LEU A 381 3.48 -28.08 58.90
N ASN A 382 4.59 -27.46 58.44
CA ASN A 382 5.20 -26.18 58.81
C ASN A 382 6.24 -25.64 57.77
N SER A 383 6.38 -24.31 57.74
CA SER A 383 7.56 -23.46 57.45
C SER A 383 8.79 -23.93 56.64
N LYS A 384 9.12 -23.09 55.63
CA LYS A 384 10.44 -22.49 55.30
C LYS A 384 11.67 -23.33 54.86
N ASP A 385 12.34 -22.76 53.85
CA ASP A 385 13.79 -22.62 53.67
C ASP A 385 14.71 -23.84 53.88
N ALA A 386 15.02 -24.59 52.79
CA ALA A 386 16.40 -24.93 52.40
C ALA A 386 16.49 -25.78 51.11
N LEU A 387 16.94 -25.17 50.01
CA LEU A 387 17.81 -25.84 49.03
C LEU A 387 18.59 -24.77 48.26
N ASN A 388 19.83 -24.52 48.68
CA ASN A 388 20.70 -23.48 48.13
C ASN A 388 22.16 -23.95 48.14
N ASN A 389 23.03 -23.26 47.39
CA ASN A 389 24.49 -23.44 47.30
C ASN A 389 25.02 -24.69 46.55
N ILE A 390 25.07 -24.60 45.21
CA ILE A 390 26.28 -24.79 44.38
C ILE A 390 26.12 -23.87 43.15
N ILE A 391 26.96 -22.89 42.85
CA ILE A 391 28.00 -22.20 43.62
C ILE A 391 28.09 -20.73 43.12
N SER A 392 28.70 -19.81 43.88
CA SER A 392 28.74 -18.37 43.52
C SER A 392 30.15 -17.82 43.37
N SER A 393 30.39 -16.99 42.35
CA SER A 393 31.46 -15.98 42.35
C SER A 393 31.22 -14.82 41.36
N GLN A 394 31.21 -13.62 41.92
CA GLN A 394 31.32 -12.29 41.26
C GLN A 394 32.85 -11.94 41.10
N PRO A 395 33.31 -10.80 40.52
CA PRO A 395 32.67 -9.48 40.54
C PRO A 395 32.78 -8.51 39.34
N GLU A 396 32.00 -7.46 39.56
CA GLU A 396 31.85 -6.09 39.06
C GLU A 396 33.13 -5.18 38.85
N ILE A 397 32.90 -4.07 38.12
CA ILE A 397 33.62 -2.75 37.99
C ILE A 397 35.03 -2.62 37.34
N ILE A 398 35.16 -1.72 36.33
CA ILE A 398 36.05 -0.50 36.24
C ILE A 398 36.32 -0.06 34.77
N ASN A 399 36.46 1.25 34.54
CA ASN A 399 36.81 1.87 33.23
C ASN A 399 38.33 1.91 32.97
N ALA A 400 38.77 1.87 31.70
CA ALA A 400 39.94 2.63 31.21
C ALA A 400 40.05 2.67 29.67
N GLU A 401 40.70 3.71 29.15
CA GLU A 401 41.05 3.92 27.73
C GLU A 401 42.38 3.24 27.32
N VAL A 402 42.67 3.29 26.01
CA VAL A 402 43.98 3.10 25.35
C VAL A 402 44.67 1.73 25.51
N ALA A 403 44.62 0.96 24.43
CA ALA A 403 45.75 0.15 23.95
C ALA A 403 45.69 0.06 22.41
N ASP A 404 46.74 0.50 21.73
CA ASP A 404 46.86 0.49 20.26
C ASP A 404 47.69 -0.71 19.79
N SER A 405 47.55 -1.10 18.51
CA SER A 405 48.31 -2.13 17.79
C SER A 405 48.22 -3.57 18.36
N LEU A 406 47.76 -4.57 17.59
CA LEU A 406 48.54 -5.20 16.53
C LEU A 406 47.68 -6.17 15.68
N LEU A 407 48.21 -6.55 14.50
CA LEU A 407 47.79 -7.69 13.67
C LEU A 407 46.37 -7.66 13.08
N ASN A 408 46.23 -7.10 11.87
CA ASN A 408 45.55 -7.81 10.77
C ASN A 408 45.99 -7.30 9.38
N ASN A 409 47.04 -7.92 8.84
CA ASN A 409 47.51 -7.70 7.46
C ASN A 409 46.90 -8.74 6.50
N ARG A 410 45.96 -8.35 5.63
CA ARG A 410 45.79 -9.00 4.32
C ARG A 410 45.07 -8.10 3.29
N PRO A 411 45.51 -8.05 2.01
CA PRO A 411 44.96 -7.10 1.02
C PRO A 411 43.77 -7.66 0.23
N LEU A 412 43.04 -6.76 -0.44
CA LEU A 412 42.00 -7.06 -1.43
C LEU A 412 42.58 -7.22 -2.86
N PRO A 413 41.90 -7.94 -3.77
CA PRO A 413 42.36 -8.17 -5.14
C PRO A 413 42.20 -6.92 -6.06
N PRO A 414 42.98 -6.82 -7.16
CA PRO A 414 43.05 -5.63 -8.01
C PRO A 414 42.01 -5.61 -9.15
N LEU A 415 41.72 -4.40 -9.65
CA LEU A 415 40.97 -4.13 -10.88
C LEU A 415 41.92 -3.82 -12.07
N PRO A 416 41.48 -4.00 -13.34
CA PRO A 416 42.33 -3.87 -14.53
C PRO A 416 42.67 -2.41 -14.88
N LYS A 417 43.71 -2.24 -15.71
CA LYS A 417 44.27 -0.94 -16.14
C LYS A 417 44.04 -0.72 -17.64
N LEU A 418 43.83 0.54 -18.04
CA LEU A 418 44.17 1.04 -19.39
C LEU A 418 45.46 1.91 -19.33
N PRO A 419 46.12 2.19 -20.47
CA PRO A 419 47.45 2.81 -20.49
C PRO A 419 47.47 4.32 -20.14
N LYS A 420 48.64 4.80 -19.73
CA LYS A 420 48.97 6.23 -19.58
C LYS A 420 49.68 6.76 -20.82
N HIS A 421 49.65 8.07 -21.03
CA HIS A 421 50.83 8.90 -21.33
C HIS A 421 50.55 10.35 -20.84
N SER A 422 51.28 10.83 -19.83
CA SER A 422 52.33 11.88 -19.90
C SER A 422 51.81 13.21 -20.46
N GLU A 423 51.45 14.18 -19.61
CA GLU A 423 52.37 15.15 -18.95
C GLU A 423 52.92 16.23 -19.90
N LEU A 424 52.47 17.48 -19.70
CA LEU A 424 53.27 18.71 -19.74
C LEU A 424 52.44 19.91 -19.23
N GLU A 425 53.11 21.01 -18.88
CA GLU A 425 52.57 22.23 -18.26
C GLU A 425 52.54 23.41 -19.26
N SER A 426 51.55 24.32 -19.17
CA SER A 426 51.70 25.77 -19.48
C SER A 426 50.41 26.57 -19.22
N ASP A 427 50.56 27.87 -18.94
CA ASP A 427 49.48 28.86 -18.69
C ASP A 427 48.93 29.53 -19.99
N SER A 428 48.33 30.73 -19.84
CA SER A 428 47.51 31.54 -20.78
C SER A 428 46.09 31.00 -21.03
N GLU A 429 44.98 31.75 -20.87
CA GLU A 429 44.61 33.17 -21.10
C GLU A 429 44.02 33.46 -22.49
N ASP A 430 42.82 34.06 -22.44
CA ASP A 430 42.10 34.93 -23.37
C ASP A 430 41.43 34.46 -24.69
N ASP A 431 40.25 35.08 -24.88
CA ASP A 431 39.56 35.56 -26.09
C ASP A 431 38.96 34.63 -27.20
N ASP A 432 37.63 34.55 -27.15
CA ASP A 432 36.64 35.01 -28.15
C ASP A 432 36.47 34.45 -29.58
N GLU A 433 35.17 34.37 -29.94
CA GLU A 433 34.53 34.35 -31.27
C GLU A 433 34.88 33.22 -32.28
N ALA A 434 34.16 33.04 -33.41
CA ALA A 434 32.70 32.93 -33.64
C ALA A 434 32.45 32.49 -35.11
N TYR A 435 31.28 31.89 -35.40
CA TYR A 435 30.79 31.52 -36.75
C TYR A 435 31.63 30.41 -37.47
N ASP A 436 31.18 29.70 -38.51
CA ASP A 436 29.83 29.61 -39.12
C ASP A 436 29.54 28.20 -39.73
N GLU A 437 28.33 28.07 -40.29
CA GLU A 437 27.83 27.16 -41.35
C GLU A 437 28.70 26.00 -41.90
N ASN A 438 28.06 24.85 -42.18
CA ASN A 438 27.78 24.33 -43.53
C ASN A 438 26.80 23.13 -43.46
N GLU A 439 25.97 22.95 -44.51
CA GLU A 439 25.00 21.83 -44.66
C GLU A 439 25.51 20.78 -45.69
N ASP A 440 24.58 20.08 -46.37
CA ASP A 440 24.74 19.19 -47.54
C ASP A 440 25.26 17.73 -47.32
N ASP A 441 24.33 16.86 -46.91
CA ASP A 441 23.67 15.78 -47.72
C ASP A 441 24.44 14.91 -48.76
N GLU A 442 23.69 13.93 -49.30
CA GLU A 442 24.02 12.87 -50.29
C GLU A 442 24.96 11.74 -49.78
N ASP A 443 24.83 10.48 -50.16
CA ASP A 443 23.74 9.54 -50.53
C ASP A 443 24.48 8.29 -51.05
N GLU A 444 23.98 7.06 -50.83
CA GLU A 444 24.09 5.92 -51.79
C GLU A 444 23.42 4.64 -51.23
N GLU A 445 22.78 3.87 -52.12
CA GLU A 445 22.08 2.61 -51.79
C GLU A 445 22.24 1.56 -52.92
N TYR A 446 22.13 0.27 -52.57
CA TYR A 446 21.99 -0.94 -53.40
C TYR A 446 23.23 -1.76 -53.87
N GLU A 447 23.21 -3.01 -53.38
CA GLU A 447 23.76 -4.30 -53.81
C GLU A 447 24.26 -4.51 -55.27
N ASN A 448 25.22 -5.45 -55.47
CA ASN A 448 24.89 -6.80 -56.02
C ASN A 448 26.02 -7.88 -56.11
N ILE A 449 25.58 -9.15 -56.21
CA ILE A 449 26.18 -10.36 -56.86
C ILE A 449 27.53 -10.96 -56.37
N ASN A 450 27.40 -11.96 -55.48
CA ASN A 450 27.73 -13.40 -55.59
C ASN A 450 28.74 -13.97 -56.66
N GLU A 451 29.61 -14.93 -56.23
CA GLU A 451 29.91 -16.27 -56.83
C GLU A 451 31.37 -16.81 -56.76
N HIS A 452 31.49 -17.95 -56.05
CA HIS A 452 32.32 -19.17 -56.27
C HIS A 452 33.77 -19.21 -56.81
N LYS A 453 34.59 -20.04 -56.12
CA LYS A 453 35.45 -21.06 -56.76
C LYS A 453 35.56 -22.34 -55.90
N LEU A 454 36.16 -23.41 -56.45
CA LEU A 454 35.82 -24.81 -56.13
C LEU A 454 36.85 -25.63 -55.32
N GLU A 455 36.28 -26.69 -54.74
CA GLU A 455 36.80 -27.94 -54.14
C GLU A 455 37.68 -28.80 -55.10
N PRO A 456 38.29 -29.97 -54.73
CA PRO A 456 37.63 -31.18 -54.13
C PRO A 456 38.50 -31.89 -53.03
N ALA A 457 38.21 -33.08 -52.47
CA ALA A 457 37.35 -34.20 -52.93
C ALA A 457 36.90 -35.23 -51.85
N ASN A 458 35.98 -36.11 -52.28
CA ASN A 458 35.62 -37.48 -51.79
C ASN A 458 34.58 -37.64 -50.66
N GLY A 459 33.42 -38.28 -50.96
CA GLY A 459 32.63 -39.00 -49.94
C GLY A 459 31.10 -39.21 -50.08
N ASP A 460 30.57 -39.71 -51.21
CA ASP A 460 29.23 -40.36 -51.32
C ASP A 460 28.95 -41.35 -50.15
N VAL A 461 27.75 -41.73 -49.66
CA VAL A 461 26.32 -41.75 -50.11
C VAL A 461 25.46 -42.18 -48.87
N THR A 462 24.14 -41.96 -48.63
CA THR A 462 23.07 -41.04 -49.12
C THR A 462 21.78 -41.16 -48.25
N ILE A 463 21.17 -40.03 -47.85
CA ILE A 463 19.76 -39.73 -47.42
C ILE A 463 18.93 -40.75 -46.59
N LEU A 464 18.43 -40.37 -45.39
CA LEU A 464 16.97 -40.27 -45.01
C LEU A 464 16.72 -39.86 -43.53
N GLN A 465 15.47 -39.42 -43.25
CA GLN A 465 14.91 -39.03 -41.93
C GLN A 465 13.96 -40.15 -41.40
N PRO A 466 13.34 -40.04 -40.21
CA PRO A 466 13.84 -39.75 -38.85
C PRO A 466 13.34 -40.84 -37.84
N HIS A 467 13.25 -40.48 -36.54
CA HIS A 467 12.35 -41.02 -35.48
C HIS A 467 12.96 -41.87 -34.32
N GLU A 468 12.35 -41.69 -33.14
CA GLU A 468 12.39 -42.46 -31.86
C GLU A 468 13.69 -42.72 -31.05
N ASP A 469 13.47 -42.70 -29.73
CA ASP A 469 14.09 -43.39 -28.57
C ASP A 469 15.55 -43.89 -28.58
N ASP A 470 16.26 -43.67 -27.46
CA ASP A 470 16.50 -44.76 -26.49
C ASP A 470 16.89 -44.26 -25.08
N VAL A 471 17.00 -45.18 -24.12
CA VAL A 471 17.20 -44.95 -22.68
C VAL A 471 18.50 -45.49 -22.09
N ASN A 472 19.01 -44.77 -21.08
CA ASN A 472 19.66 -45.28 -19.85
C ASN A 472 20.71 -46.43 -19.95
N ALA A 473 21.97 -46.10 -19.60
CA ALA A 473 22.85 -47.05 -18.91
C ALA A 473 23.85 -46.37 -17.96
N ASN A 474 23.74 -46.64 -16.65
CA ASN A 474 24.67 -47.58 -16.03
C ASN A 474 24.21 -48.00 -14.62
N SER A 475 24.57 -49.22 -14.22
CA SER A 475 24.23 -49.85 -12.94
C SER A 475 25.49 -50.40 -12.28
N GLU A 476 25.49 -50.58 -10.96
CA GLU A 476 26.25 -51.68 -10.36
C GLU A 476 25.62 -52.17 -9.05
N LYS A 477 25.88 -53.45 -8.69
CA LYS A 477 25.20 -54.18 -7.62
C LYS A 477 25.98 -55.44 -7.22
N PRO A 478 26.28 -55.61 -5.92
CA PRO A 478 26.11 -56.91 -5.22
C PRO A 478 25.59 -56.70 -3.77
N THR A 479 25.11 -57.66 -2.95
CA THR A 479 24.66 -59.07 -3.07
C THR A 479 23.66 -59.31 -1.90
N ALA A 480 23.12 -60.53 -1.70
CA ALA A 480 22.36 -60.87 -0.48
C ALA A 480 22.49 -62.34 -0.07
N MET A 481 22.59 -62.62 1.24
CA MET A 481 22.39 -63.93 1.89
C MET A 481 22.03 -63.73 3.39
N ASP A 482 20.99 -64.44 3.86
CA ASP A 482 20.90 -65.26 5.09
C ASP A 482 21.46 -64.81 6.47
N GLN A 483 20.83 -65.15 7.63
CA GLN A 483 19.49 -65.69 7.94
C GLN A 483 19.18 -65.56 9.46
N HIS A 484 17.89 -65.47 9.82
CA HIS A 484 17.21 -65.83 11.11
C HIS A 484 16.31 -64.76 11.77
N LYS A 485 15.29 -65.28 12.48
CA LYS A 485 14.28 -64.54 13.26
C LYS A 485 14.78 -64.22 14.68
N VAL A 486 14.28 -63.13 15.29
CA VAL A 486 13.56 -63.17 16.58
C VAL A 486 12.82 -61.84 16.83
N ASN A 487 11.58 -61.95 17.31
CA ASN A 487 10.71 -60.99 18.00
C ASN A 487 10.88 -59.46 17.81
N GLY A 488 9.82 -58.81 17.28
CA GLY A 488 9.13 -57.77 18.06
C GLY A 488 8.90 -56.39 17.41
N ILE A 489 7.69 -55.87 17.66
CA ILE A 489 7.25 -54.47 17.50
C ILE A 489 7.09 -53.97 16.04
N ASP A 490 5.84 -53.91 15.59
CA ASP A 490 5.43 -53.11 14.44
C ASP A 490 5.67 -51.61 14.71
N LEU A 491 6.44 -50.96 13.83
CA LEU A 491 6.60 -49.51 13.87
C LEU A 491 5.39 -48.86 13.16
N THR A 492 4.33 -48.57 13.92
CA THR A 492 3.18 -47.83 13.40
C THR A 492 3.61 -46.43 12.97
N THR A 493 3.64 -46.20 11.66
CA THR A 493 4.02 -44.89 11.10
C THR A 493 3.03 -43.82 11.56
N SER A 494 3.50 -42.89 12.39
CA SER A 494 2.66 -41.84 12.97
C SER A 494 1.91 -41.06 11.88
N THR A 495 0.60 -40.91 12.06
CA THR A 495 -0.27 -40.12 11.18
C THR A 495 0.21 -38.68 11.01
N GLY A 496 0.97 -38.15 11.98
CA GLY A 496 1.60 -36.84 11.90
C GLY A 496 2.68 -36.71 10.81
N ASP A 497 3.46 -37.76 10.53
CA ASP A 497 4.54 -37.68 9.53
C ASP A 497 4.04 -37.82 8.10
N GLU A 498 2.97 -38.59 7.89
CA GLU A 498 2.26 -38.58 6.62
C GLU A 498 1.63 -37.20 6.34
N LEU A 499 1.07 -36.56 7.37
CA LEU A 499 0.55 -35.19 7.30
C LEU A 499 1.64 -34.16 6.96
N LYS A 500 2.85 -34.29 7.53
CA LYS A 500 4.04 -33.49 7.16
C LYS A 500 4.53 -33.76 5.73
N ARG A 501 4.25 -34.94 5.16
CA ARG A 501 4.57 -35.25 3.75
C ARG A 501 3.53 -34.61 2.82
N ARG A 502 2.23 -34.82 3.07
CA ARG A 502 1.13 -34.22 2.30
C ARG A 502 1.25 -32.69 2.24
N LYS A 503 1.45 -32.01 3.37
CA LYS A 503 1.66 -30.54 3.41
C LYS A 503 2.87 -30.04 2.61
N ARG A 504 3.95 -30.83 2.50
CA ARG A 504 5.12 -30.47 1.67
C ARG A 504 4.82 -30.60 0.18
N ASN A 505 4.13 -31.66 -0.23
CA ASN A 505 3.69 -31.85 -1.61
C ASN A 505 2.68 -30.75 -2.03
N GLU A 506 1.71 -30.42 -1.16
CA GLU A 506 0.77 -29.32 -1.37
C GLU A 506 1.48 -27.97 -1.54
N TYR A 507 2.50 -27.68 -0.71
CA TYR A 507 3.30 -26.47 -0.82
C TYR A 507 4.10 -26.41 -2.13
N GLN A 508 4.73 -27.51 -2.55
CA GLN A 508 5.45 -27.58 -3.83
C GLN A 508 4.51 -27.37 -5.02
N SER A 509 3.36 -28.04 -5.07
CA SER A 509 2.38 -27.87 -6.15
C SER A 509 1.83 -26.44 -6.23
N ASN A 510 1.54 -25.82 -5.08
CA ASN A 510 1.16 -24.39 -5.02
C ASN A 510 2.27 -23.45 -5.51
N LEU A 511 3.54 -23.80 -5.31
CA LEU A 511 4.68 -23.01 -5.77
C LEU A 511 4.87 -23.14 -7.29
N GLU A 512 4.77 -24.37 -7.82
CA GLU A 512 4.80 -24.65 -9.26
C GLU A 512 3.66 -23.96 -10.02
N GLN A 513 2.44 -24.01 -9.50
CA GLN A 513 1.30 -23.27 -10.07
C GLN A 513 1.58 -21.77 -10.16
N LYS A 514 2.12 -21.15 -9.10
CA LYS A 514 2.50 -19.73 -9.09
C LYS A 514 3.63 -19.41 -10.08
N VAL A 515 4.65 -20.26 -10.18
CA VAL A 515 5.73 -20.10 -11.17
C VAL A 515 5.18 -20.18 -12.60
N ASN A 516 4.25 -21.10 -12.86
CA ASN A 516 3.62 -21.24 -14.18
C ASN A 516 2.68 -20.06 -14.49
N GLU A 517 1.95 -19.52 -13.51
CA GLU A 517 1.13 -18.32 -13.68
C GLU A 517 2.00 -17.07 -14.00
N ILE A 518 3.14 -16.92 -13.32
CA ILE A 518 4.12 -15.85 -13.60
C ILE A 518 4.68 -16.00 -15.03
N LYS A 519 5.10 -17.20 -15.43
CA LYS A 519 5.59 -17.50 -16.79
C LYS A 519 4.52 -17.35 -17.89
N ARG A 520 3.23 -17.38 -17.53
CA ARG A 520 2.13 -17.07 -18.46
C ARG A 520 1.97 -15.56 -18.61
N LYS A 521 1.92 -14.83 -17.48
CA LYS A 521 1.83 -13.35 -17.45
C LYS A 521 3.02 -12.63 -18.09
N GLN A 522 4.22 -13.22 -18.04
CA GLN A 522 5.38 -12.72 -18.77
C GLN A 522 5.17 -12.80 -20.29
N ARG A 523 4.76 -13.97 -20.81
CA ARG A 523 4.46 -14.14 -22.25
C ARG A 523 3.28 -13.28 -22.71
N GLU A 524 2.20 -13.20 -21.92
CA GLU A 524 1.08 -12.28 -22.18
C GLU A 524 1.54 -10.81 -22.30
N ASN A 525 2.54 -10.38 -21.52
CA ASN A 525 3.12 -9.03 -21.64
C ASN A 525 4.05 -8.88 -22.85
N GLU A 526 4.86 -9.88 -23.17
CA GLU A 526 5.75 -9.90 -24.35
C GLU A 526 4.94 -9.86 -25.66
N ASP A 527 3.89 -10.68 -25.77
CA ASP A 527 2.96 -10.69 -26.90
C ASP A 527 2.24 -9.33 -27.06
N ASN A 528 1.78 -8.73 -25.95
CA ASN A 528 1.19 -7.39 -25.96
C ASN A 528 2.19 -6.31 -26.40
N GLN A 529 3.46 -6.39 -26.00
CA GLN A 529 4.50 -5.47 -26.50
C GLN A 529 4.78 -5.68 -28.00
N GLN A 530 4.82 -6.92 -28.49
CA GLN A 530 4.97 -7.20 -29.92
C GLN A 530 3.76 -6.68 -30.72
N ALA A 531 2.54 -6.87 -30.22
CA ALA A 531 1.33 -6.32 -30.84
C ALA A 531 1.34 -4.78 -30.85
N ALA A 532 1.80 -4.13 -29.78
CA ALA A 532 1.96 -2.68 -29.73
C ALA A 532 3.03 -2.17 -30.72
N LYS A 533 4.17 -2.86 -30.86
CA LYS A 533 5.20 -2.55 -31.88
C LYS A 533 4.63 -2.67 -33.30
N LYS A 534 3.92 -3.75 -33.61
CA LYS A 534 3.26 -3.95 -34.92
C LYS A 534 2.22 -2.85 -35.22
N ARG A 535 1.41 -2.44 -34.23
CA ARG A 535 0.46 -1.31 -34.38
C ARG A 535 1.15 0.03 -34.63
N ARG A 536 2.28 0.32 -33.96
CA ARG A 536 3.06 1.54 -34.22
C ARG A 536 3.63 1.56 -35.64
N SER A 537 4.25 0.46 -36.07
CA SER A 537 4.77 0.34 -37.44
C SER A 537 3.69 0.51 -38.50
N LEU A 538 2.50 -0.08 -38.31
CA LEU A 538 1.36 0.11 -39.22
C LEU A 538 0.93 1.59 -39.32
N LEU A 539 0.90 2.31 -38.19
CA LEU A 539 0.60 3.75 -38.19
C LEU A 539 1.67 4.57 -38.90
N THR A 540 2.95 4.21 -38.79
CA THR A 540 4.04 4.84 -39.55
C THR A 540 3.86 4.65 -41.06
N TYR A 541 3.53 3.45 -41.52
CA TYR A 541 3.26 3.21 -42.96
C TYR A 541 2.03 3.96 -43.47
N ILE A 542 0.96 4.07 -42.67
CA ILE A 542 -0.22 4.87 -43.03
C ILE A 542 0.16 6.35 -43.13
N ALA A 543 0.93 6.89 -42.18
CA ALA A 543 1.38 8.28 -42.22
C ALA A 543 2.27 8.57 -43.45
N ALA A 544 3.23 7.69 -43.75
CA ALA A 544 4.06 7.80 -44.96
C ALA A 544 3.23 7.76 -46.25
N GLY A 545 2.26 6.84 -46.34
CA GLY A 545 1.34 6.76 -47.49
C GLY A 545 0.48 8.01 -47.68
N VAL A 546 0.05 8.66 -46.59
CA VAL A 546 -0.65 9.95 -46.64
C VAL A 546 0.27 11.07 -47.13
N VAL A 547 1.51 11.14 -46.65
CA VAL A 547 2.50 12.14 -47.10
C VAL A 547 2.80 11.97 -48.60
N VAL A 548 3.08 10.76 -49.07
CA VAL A 548 3.31 10.47 -50.50
C VAL A 548 2.07 10.81 -51.33
N GLY A 549 0.86 10.50 -50.84
CA GLY A 549 -0.40 10.85 -51.51
C GLY A 549 -0.61 12.36 -51.65
N VAL A 550 -0.25 13.15 -50.63
CA VAL A 550 -0.30 14.62 -50.67
C VAL A 550 0.74 15.19 -51.64
N ILE A 551 1.97 14.66 -51.63
CA ILE A 551 3.03 15.07 -52.57
C ILE A 551 2.62 14.76 -54.02
N ALA A 552 2.09 13.57 -54.28
CA ALA A 552 1.61 13.18 -55.61
C ALA A 552 0.45 14.06 -56.09
N ALA A 553 -0.51 14.39 -55.22
CA ALA A 553 -1.60 15.31 -55.54
C ALA A 553 -1.12 16.74 -55.81
N TYR A 554 -0.13 17.23 -55.04
CA TYR A 554 0.48 18.54 -55.26
C TYR A 554 1.29 18.60 -56.57
N ALA A 555 2.05 17.55 -56.88
CA ALA A 555 2.74 17.43 -58.17
C ALA A 555 1.75 17.43 -59.34
N TYR A 556 0.71 16.58 -59.27
CA TYR A 556 -0.31 16.47 -60.32
C TYR A 556 -1.09 17.79 -60.54
N THR A 557 -1.29 18.59 -59.49
CA THR A 557 -1.99 19.90 -59.59
C THR A 557 -1.09 21.07 -59.97
N LYS A 558 0.22 20.86 -60.14
CA LYS A 558 1.19 21.92 -60.48
C LYS A 558 2.06 21.64 -61.71
N LEU A 559 1.97 20.43 -62.27
CA LEU A 559 2.71 19.97 -63.46
C LEU A 559 1.81 19.41 -64.58
N GLY A 560 0.49 19.58 -64.47
CA GLY A 560 -0.53 19.17 -65.45
C GLY A 560 -1.28 20.34 -66.06
#